data_AF-A0A1J0LKX2-F1
#
_entry.id   AF-A0A1J0LKX2-F1
#
_cell.length_a   1.000
_cell.length_b   1.000
_cell.length_c   1.000
_cell.angle_alpha   90.00
_cell.angle_beta   90.00
_cell.angle_gamma   90.00
#
_symmetry.space_group_name_H-M   'P 1'
#
loop_
_entity.id
_entity.type
_entity.pdbx_description
1 polymer ?
#
loop_
_entity_poly.entity_id
_entity_poly.type
_entity_poly.pdbx_seq_one_letter_code
_entity_poly.pdbx_strand_id
1 'polypeptide(L)'
;MKVIYKDNIDLLNGFSYLKEYVVYGVNYIDKERTEYLLINDFELIYPNLYSSYFFDIIDERESIYWTKDSIDPKFNTVNEFLAPYFFDNLINASFKESTIFQKYKELMDKEFCSNQYEKAIILDENLNWVSCSYCDNVFEIKMIDQGIIVCSKCNNNNNNPFLC
;
A
#
# COMPACT_ATOMS: atom_id res chain seq x y z
N MET A 1 -1.87 5.26 -2.02
CA MET A 1 -2.18 6.19 -0.93
C MET A 1 -1.86 5.50 0.37
N LYS A 2 -1.33 6.24 1.34
CA LYS A 2 -1.05 5.73 2.69
C LYS A 2 -1.71 6.62 3.73
N VAL A 3 -2.27 6.00 4.76
CA VAL A 3 -3.00 6.67 5.82
C VAL A 3 -2.51 6.25 7.19
N ILE A 4 -2.74 7.08 8.19
CA ILE A 4 -2.45 6.80 9.60
C ILE A 4 -3.74 6.79 10.39
N TYR A 5 -3.92 5.80 11.26
CA TYR A 5 -5.11 5.75 12.13
C TYR A 5 -4.95 6.76 13.28
N LYS A 6 -5.90 7.69 13.40
CA LYS A 6 -5.79 8.85 14.31
C LYS A 6 -6.71 8.81 15.52
N ASP A 7 -7.60 7.83 15.57
CA ASP A 7 -8.53 7.69 16.70
C ASP A 7 -7.87 6.86 17.82
N ASN A 8 -7.96 7.35 19.05
CA ASN A 8 -7.40 6.71 20.25
C ASN A 8 -8.46 5.88 21.00
N ILE A 9 -9.60 5.62 20.34
CA ILE A 9 -10.65 4.76 20.88
C ILE A 9 -10.35 3.30 20.51
N ASP A 10 -10.12 2.50 21.54
CA ASP A 10 -9.72 1.10 21.46
C ASP A 10 -10.66 0.22 20.60
N LEU A 11 -10.01 -0.50 19.67
CA LEU A 11 -10.25 -1.89 19.27
C LEU A 11 -11.50 -2.29 18.47
N LEU A 12 -12.53 -1.46 18.29
CA LEU A 12 -13.73 -1.93 17.54
C LEU A 12 -13.45 -2.24 16.06
N ASN A 13 -12.52 -1.50 15.43
CA ASN A 13 -12.23 -1.64 14.00
C ASN A 13 -10.93 -2.41 13.71
N GLY A 14 -10.16 -2.76 14.74
CA GLY A 14 -8.91 -3.49 14.61
C GLY A 14 -7.72 -2.67 14.10
N PHE A 15 -7.70 -1.36 14.31
CA PHE A 15 -6.56 -0.52 13.94
C PHE A 15 -5.80 -0.04 15.17
N SER A 16 -4.48 -0.02 15.09
CA SER A 16 -3.58 0.49 16.12
C SER A 16 -3.37 1.99 15.95
N TYR A 17 -3.47 2.72 17.06
CA TYR A 17 -3.23 4.16 17.09
C TYR A 17 -1.86 4.52 16.51
N LEU A 18 -1.83 5.52 15.61
CA LEU A 18 -0.64 5.99 14.88
C LEU A 18 0.06 4.95 13.99
N LYS A 19 -0.58 3.81 13.73
CA LYS A 19 -0.07 2.86 12.75
C LYS A 19 -0.44 3.30 11.34
N GLU A 20 0.49 3.06 10.42
CA GLU A 20 0.36 3.40 9.00
C GLU A 20 -0.24 2.22 8.22
N TYR A 21 -1.13 2.52 7.27
CA TYR A 21 -1.84 1.55 6.47
C TYR A 21 -1.83 1.94 4.99
N VAL A 22 -1.63 0.96 4.12
CA VAL A 22 -1.74 1.13 2.67
C VAL A 22 -3.20 1.01 2.28
N VAL A 23 -3.69 1.98 1.52
CA VAL A 23 -5.05 1.97 0.97
C VAL A 23 -5.04 1.14 -0.31
N TYR A 24 -5.86 0.08 -0.37
CA TYR A 24 -5.97 -0.80 -1.54
C TYR A 24 -7.03 -0.34 -2.55
N GLY A 25 -7.86 0.63 -2.16
CA GLY A 25 -8.89 1.21 -3.00
C GLY A 25 -9.69 2.27 -2.25
N VAL A 26 -10.44 3.07 -2.98
CA VAL A 26 -11.22 4.19 -2.45
C VAL A 26 -12.62 4.13 -3.01
N ASN A 27 -13.61 4.18 -2.12
CA ASN A 27 -15.03 4.25 -2.46
C ASN A 27 -15.59 5.64 -2.13
N TYR A 28 -15.93 6.40 -3.15
CA TYR A 28 -16.53 7.74 -3.06
C TYR A 28 -18.05 7.64 -2.96
N ILE A 29 -18.58 7.41 -1.76
CA ILE A 29 -20.03 7.28 -1.51
C ILE A 29 -20.77 8.52 -2.03
N ASP A 30 -20.33 9.70 -1.57
CA ASP A 30 -20.80 11.02 -1.98
C ASP A 30 -19.70 12.09 -1.81
N LYS A 31 -20.05 13.38 -1.88
CA LYS A 31 -19.09 14.50 -1.83
C LYS A 31 -18.37 14.63 -0.49
N GLU A 32 -18.94 14.12 0.59
CA GLU A 32 -18.45 14.31 1.97
C GLU A 32 -18.01 12.99 2.61
N ARG A 33 -18.41 11.85 2.03
CA ARG A 33 -18.12 10.52 2.57
C ARG A 33 -17.30 9.70 1.61
N THR A 34 -16.14 9.29 2.10
CA THR A 34 -15.21 8.38 1.41
C THR A 34 -14.90 7.21 2.33
N GLU A 35 -14.73 6.04 1.74
CA GLU A 35 -14.23 4.85 2.44
C GLU A 35 -12.94 4.38 1.81
N TYR A 36 -12.05 3.86 2.65
CA TYR A 36 -10.79 3.26 2.28
C TYR A 36 -10.87 1.75 2.42
N LEU A 37 -10.46 1.05 1.37
CA LEU A 37 -10.27 -0.39 1.37
C LEU A 37 -8.94 -0.70 2.07
N LEU A 38 -9.00 -1.20 3.31
CA LEU A 38 -7.85 -1.38 4.20
C LEU A 38 -7.83 -2.80 4.80
N ILE A 39 -6.64 -3.26 5.18
CA ILE A 39 -6.46 -4.44 6.04
C ILE A 39 -6.20 -3.95 7.45
N ASN A 40 -6.93 -4.47 8.43
CA ASN A 40 -6.77 -4.14 9.83
C ASN A 40 -5.76 -5.09 10.51
N ASP A 41 -5.48 -4.88 11.79
CA ASP A 41 -4.47 -5.60 12.56
C ASP A 41 -4.92 -6.99 13.02
N PHE A 42 -6.20 -7.34 12.87
CA PHE A 42 -6.74 -8.64 13.30
C PHE A 42 -6.38 -9.80 12.37
N GLU A 43 -5.31 -9.67 11.57
CA GLU A 43 -4.81 -10.69 10.65
C GLU A 43 -5.86 -11.19 9.64
N LEU A 44 -6.87 -10.37 9.30
CA LEU A 44 -7.77 -10.69 8.20
C LEU A 44 -6.94 -10.74 6.90
N ILE A 45 -7.03 -11.86 6.18
CA ILE A 45 -6.30 -12.10 4.93
C ILE A 45 -6.89 -11.28 3.75
N TYR A 46 -7.91 -10.46 4.02
CA TYR A 46 -8.64 -9.68 3.02
C TYR A 46 -8.97 -8.28 3.53
N PRO A 47 -9.13 -7.30 2.63
CA PRO A 47 -9.40 -5.93 3.02
C PRO A 47 -10.91 -5.69 3.21
N ASN A 48 -11.25 -4.67 3.99
CA ASN A 48 -12.62 -4.19 4.17
C ASN A 48 -12.69 -2.67 3.95
N LEU A 49 -13.89 -2.16 3.70
CA LEU A 49 -14.13 -0.72 3.58
C LEU A 49 -14.29 -0.10 4.97
N TYR A 50 -13.54 0.97 5.23
CA TYR A 50 -13.63 1.74 6.47
C TYR A 50 -13.77 3.23 6.15
N SER A 51 -14.54 3.95 6.97
CA SER A 51 -14.72 5.39 6.77
C SER A 51 -13.38 6.13 6.85
N SER A 52 -13.12 7.02 5.88
CA SER A 52 -11.93 7.88 5.85
C SER A 52 -11.84 8.81 7.06
N TYR A 53 -12.96 9.05 7.75
CA TYR A 53 -13.04 9.88 8.95
C TYR A 53 -12.04 9.48 10.05
N PHE A 54 -11.74 8.19 10.18
CA PHE A 54 -10.84 7.65 11.21
C PHE A 54 -9.35 7.76 10.89
N PHE A 55 -9.00 8.32 9.73
CA PHE A 55 -7.64 8.31 9.22
C PHE A 55 -7.19 9.71 8.81
N ASP A 56 -5.88 9.97 8.91
CA ASP A 56 -5.22 11.09 8.24
C ASP A 56 -4.40 10.56 7.06
N ILE A 57 -4.39 11.29 5.95
CA ILE A 57 -3.58 10.95 4.79
C ILE A 57 -2.14 11.38 5.08
N ILE A 58 -1.19 10.44 4.96
CA ILE A 58 0.25 10.69 5.13
C ILE A 58 1.02 10.55 3.82
N ASP A 59 0.42 9.91 2.80
CA ASP A 59 0.92 9.89 1.43
C ASP A 59 -0.28 9.88 0.46
N GLU A 60 -0.42 10.96 -0.30
CA GLU A 60 -1.56 11.18 -1.20
C GLU A 60 -1.43 10.47 -2.55
N ARG A 61 -0.26 9.92 -2.89
CA ARG A 61 -0.03 9.29 -4.20
C ARG A 61 -0.98 8.12 -4.40
N GLU A 62 -1.80 8.16 -5.46
CA GLU A 62 -2.61 7.01 -5.85
C GLU A 62 -1.71 5.84 -6.26
N SER A 63 -2.17 4.62 -6.03
CA SER A 63 -1.42 3.44 -6.49
C SER A 63 -1.44 3.37 -8.02
N ILE A 64 -0.33 2.96 -8.64
CA ILE A 64 -0.27 2.78 -10.10
C ILE A 64 -1.14 1.61 -10.57
N TYR A 65 -1.54 0.74 -9.63
CA TYR A 65 -2.42 -0.40 -9.89
C TYR A 65 -3.90 -0.05 -9.74
N TRP A 66 -4.22 1.16 -9.27
CA TRP A 66 -5.60 1.60 -9.23
C TRP A 66 -6.11 1.90 -10.64
N THR A 67 -7.33 1.47 -10.88
CA THR A 67 -8.10 1.73 -12.08
C THR A 67 -9.44 2.31 -11.67
N LYS A 68 -9.96 3.21 -12.50
CA LYS A 68 -11.32 3.71 -12.32
C LYS A 68 -12.26 2.68 -12.90
N ASP A 69 -13.19 2.18 -12.09
CA ASP A 69 -14.22 1.32 -12.64
C ASP A 69 -15.08 2.11 -13.64
N SER A 70 -15.20 1.56 -14.85
CA SER A 70 -16.05 2.12 -15.89
C SER A 70 -17.55 2.01 -15.57
N ILE A 71 -17.93 1.10 -14.67
CA ILE A 71 -19.31 0.80 -14.27
C ILE A 71 -19.67 1.58 -13.01
N ASP A 72 -18.85 1.50 -11.95
CA ASP A 72 -18.97 2.36 -10.77
C ASP A 72 -17.79 3.32 -10.62
N PRO A 73 -17.85 4.54 -11.21
CA PRO A 73 -16.74 5.49 -11.17
C PRO A 73 -16.43 6.00 -9.75
N LYS A 74 -17.21 5.58 -8.75
CA LYS A 74 -16.98 5.87 -7.34
C LYS A 74 -15.99 4.92 -6.69
N PHE A 75 -15.72 3.75 -7.26
CA PHE A 75 -14.79 2.79 -6.67
C PHE A 75 -13.51 2.67 -7.51
N ASN A 76 -12.41 3.17 -6.94
CA ASN A 76 -11.08 3.08 -7.53
C ASN A 76 -10.30 1.99 -6.82
N THR A 77 -9.92 0.94 -7.52
CA THR A 77 -9.08 -0.15 -6.99
C THR A 77 -8.43 -0.93 -8.13
N VAL A 78 -7.81 -2.06 -7.82
CA VAL A 78 -7.25 -2.98 -8.80
C VAL A 78 -8.35 -3.56 -9.70
N ASN A 79 -8.14 -3.56 -11.01
CA ASN A 79 -9.15 -3.99 -11.98
C ASN A 79 -9.66 -5.42 -11.71
N GLU A 80 -8.79 -6.34 -11.29
CA GLU A 80 -9.20 -7.71 -10.94
C GLU A 80 -10.12 -7.78 -9.71
N PHE A 81 -10.06 -6.81 -8.79
CA PHE A 81 -10.93 -6.78 -7.61
C PHE A 81 -12.37 -6.39 -7.95
N LEU A 82 -12.58 -5.81 -9.14
CA LEU A 82 -13.89 -5.44 -9.67
C LEU A 82 -14.65 -6.64 -10.27
N ALA A 83 -14.00 -7.82 -10.35
CA ALA A 83 -14.67 -9.02 -10.86
C ALA A 83 -15.88 -9.39 -9.96
N PRO A 84 -17.00 -9.83 -10.54
CA PRO A 84 -18.16 -10.26 -9.76
C PRO A 84 -17.77 -11.29 -8.69
N TYR A 85 -18.25 -11.08 -7.46
CA TYR A 85 -17.99 -11.95 -6.30
C TYR A 85 -16.52 -12.09 -5.92
N PHE A 86 -15.62 -11.20 -6.37
CA PHE A 86 -14.19 -11.28 -6.03
C PHE A 86 -13.97 -11.33 -4.51
N PHE A 87 -14.54 -10.38 -3.77
CA PHE A 87 -14.38 -10.32 -2.32
C PHE A 87 -15.09 -11.47 -1.60
N ASP A 88 -16.25 -11.92 -2.07
CA ASP A 88 -16.93 -13.10 -1.50
C ASP A 88 -16.08 -14.36 -1.67
N ASN A 89 -15.48 -14.55 -2.84
CA ASN A 89 -14.59 -15.68 -3.11
C ASN A 89 -13.30 -15.58 -2.29
N LEU A 90 -12.77 -14.36 -2.10
CA LEU A 90 -11.62 -14.10 -1.25
C LEU A 90 -11.90 -14.44 0.22
N ILE A 91 -13.06 -14.02 0.75
CA ILE A 91 -13.51 -14.35 2.11
C ILE A 91 -13.65 -15.87 2.28
N ASN A 92 -14.13 -16.56 1.25
CA ASN A 92 -14.24 -18.03 1.22
C ASN A 92 -12.90 -18.73 0.91
N ALA A 93 -11.76 -18.02 1.00
CA ALA A 93 -10.41 -18.53 0.80
C ALA A 93 -10.19 -19.23 -0.56
N SER A 94 -10.89 -18.77 -1.61
CA SER A 94 -10.63 -19.24 -2.96
C SER A 94 -9.16 -18.98 -3.33
N PHE A 95 -8.50 -20.01 -3.85
CA PHE A 95 -7.08 -19.96 -4.19
C PHE A 95 -6.76 -18.87 -5.21
N LYS A 96 -7.63 -18.71 -6.23
CA LYS A 96 -7.43 -17.76 -7.31
C LYS A 96 -7.47 -16.32 -6.79
N GLU A 97 -8.54 -15.93 -6.11
CA GLU A 97 -8.73 -14.58 -5.57
C GLU A 97 -7.70 -14.27 -4.49
N SER A 98 -7.37 -15.22 -3.61
CA SER A 98 -6.29 -15.09 -2.63
C SER A 98 -4.94 -14.82 -3.29
N THR A 99 -4.60 -15.54 -4.36
CA THR A 99 -3.34 -15.35 -5.09
C THR A 99 -3.30 -13.98 -5.76
N ILE A 100 -4.40 -13.55 -6.37
CA ILE A 100 -4.52 -12.23 -6.99
C ILE A 100 -4.37 -11.14 -5.94
N PHE A 101 -5.10 -11.25 -4.83
CA PHE A 101 -5.05 -10.27 -3.75
C PHE A 101 -3.64 -10.14 -3.16
N GLN A 102 -3.01 -11.27 -2.80
CA GLN A 102 -1.67 -11.28 -2.21
C GLN A 102 -0.63 -10.66 -3.15
N LYS A 103 -0.71 -10.96 -4.45
CA LYS A 103 0.18 -10.36 -5.45
C LYS A 103 0.07 -8.83 -5.44
N TYR A 104 -1.16 -8.29 -5.53
CA TYR A 104 -1.34 -6.84 -5.57
C TYR A 104 -1.05 -6.18 -4.23
N LYS A 105 -1.36 -6.84 -3.12
CA LYS A 105 -0.96 -6.40 -1.79
C LYS A 105 0.55 -6.17 -1.70
N GLU A 106 1.36 -7.16 -2.10
CA GLU A 106 2.82 -7.06 -2.06
C GLU A 106 3.37 -5.97 -2.99
N LEU A 107 2.73 -5.75 -4.13
CA LEU A 107 3.13 -4.70 -5.07
C LEU A 107 2.81 -3.31 -4.53
N MET A 108 1.60 -3.11 -4.03
CA MET A 108 1.12 -1.83 -3.50
C MET A 108 1.81 -1.46 -2.19
N ASP A 109 2.09 -2.45 -1.32
CA ASP A 109 2.83 -2.21 -0.07
C ASP A 109 4.22 -1.62 -0.33
N LYS A 110 4.84 -1.95 -1.47
CA LYS A 110 6.17 -1.46 -1.88
C LYS A 110 6.16 -0.07 -2.53
N GLU A 111 4.99 0.46 -2.89
CA GLU A 111 4.89 1.81 -3.48
C GLU A 111 5.17 2.92 -2.46
N PHE A 112 5.00 2.61 -1.16
CA PHE A 112 5.07 3.60 -0.09
C PHE A 112 6.26 3.33 0.84
N CYS A 113 6.88 4.41 1.31
CA CYS A 113 7.95 4.36 2.31
C CYS A 113 7.47 3.66 3.58
N SER A 114 8.38 3.03 4.30
CA SER A 114 8.09 2.37 5.58
C SER A 114 9.00 2.91 6.68
N ASN A 115 8.41 3.25 7.83
CA ASN A 115 9.17 3.65 9.01
C ASN A 115 10.08 2.53 9.59
N GLN A 116 9.96 1.30 9.07
CA GLN A 116 10.77 0.15 9.49
C GLN A 116 12.11 0.06 8.76
N TYR A 117 12.29 0.79 7.65
CA TYR A 117 13.46 0.67 6.79
C TYR A 117 14.29 1.93 6.78
N GLU A 118 15.60 1.75 6.78
CA GLU A 118 16.54 2.84 6.58
C GLU A 118 16.50 3.30 5.12
N LYS A 119 16.73 4.59 4.90
CA LYS A 119 16.80 5.16 3.56
C LYS A 119 18.13 4.79 2.89
N ALA A 120 18.10 4.37 1.63
CA ALA A 120 19.33 4.17 0.87
C ALA A 120 20.06 5.50 0.64
N ILE A 121 21.39 5.46 0.50
CA ILE A 121 22.20 6.68 0.35
C ILE A 121 22.34 7.00 -1.14
N ILE A 122 21.96 8.21 -1.54
CA ILE A 122 22.14 8.67 -2.92
C ILE A 122 23.63 8.82 -3.22
N LEU A 123 24.09 8.22 -4.31
CA LEU A 123 25.47 8.39 -4.81
C LEU A 123 25.53 9.34 -6.00
N ASP A 124 24.53 9.28 -6.87
CA ASP A 124 24.37 10.19 -8.00
C ASP A 124 22.88 10.47 -8.22
N GLU A 125 22.50 11.74 -8.03
CA GLU A 125 21.11 12.21 -8.16
C GLU A 125 20.57 12.09 -9.59
N ASN A 126 21.44 12.02 -10.62
CA ASN A 126 21.01 11.97 -12.02
C ASN A 126 20.93 10.55 -12.58
N LEU A 127 21.49 9.56 -11.90
CA LEU A 127 21.66 8.21 -12.44
C LEU A 127 20.91 7.12 -11.65
N ASN A 128 20.07 7.48 -10.67
CA ASN A 128 19.34 6.53 -9.82
C ASN A 128 20.24 5.51 -9.11
N TRP A 129 21.52 5.82 -8.89
CA TRP A 129 22.45 4.96 -8.18
C TRP A 129 22.45 5.28 -6.69
N VAL A 130 22.29 4.23 -5.90
CA VAL A 130 22.26 4.32 -4.45
C VAL A 130 23.17 3.28 -3.81
N SER A 131 23.56 3.55 -2.57
CA SER A 131 24.21 2.59 -1.68
C SER A 131 23.20 2.05 -0.67
N CYS A 132 23.21 0.74 -0.46
CA CYS A 132 22.44 0.07 0.59
C CYS A 132 22.87 0.59 1.97
N SER A 133 21.92 1.01 2.80
CA SER A 133 22.19 1.51 4.16
C SER A 133 22.70 0.44 5.13
N TYR A 134 22.62 -0.84 4.76
CA TYR A 134 22.97 -1.97 5.63
C TYR A 134 24.29 -2.67 5.27
N CYS A 135 24.76 -2.59 4.01
CA CYS A 135 25.92 -3.35 3.55
C CYS A 135 26.79 -2.63 2.53
N ASP A 136 26.52 -1.35 2.27
CA ASP A 136 27.24 -0.46 1.35
C ASP A 136 27.32 -0.96 -0.09
N ASN A 137 26.47 -1.93 -0.47
CA ASN A 137 26.38 -2.38 -1.85
C ASN A 137 25.76 -1.28 -2.71
N VAL A 138 26.44 -0.96 -3.80
CA VAL A 138 25.99 0.02 -4.79
C VAL A 138 25.13 -0.65 -5.86
N PHE A 139 23.97 -0.08 -6.15
CA PHE A 139 23.06 -0.59 -7.17
C PHE A 139 22.18 0.52 -7.76
N GLU A 140 21.69 0.27 -8.97
CA GLU A 140 20.75 1.14 -9.68
C GLU A 140 19.30 0.81 -9.28
N ILE A 141 18.51 1.85 -9.01
CA ILE A 141 17.07 1.74 -8.82
C ILE A 141 16.39 1.70 -10.18
N LYS A 142 15.82 0.54 -10.53
CA LYS A 142 15.10 0.35 -11.80
C LYS A 142 13.64 0.81 -11.77
N MET A 143 13.00 0.74 -10.61
CA MET A 143 11.60 1.09 -10.43
C MET A 143 11.52 2.32 -9.52
N ILE A 144 11.58 3.50 -10.13
CA ILE A 144 11.63 4.77 -9.41
C ILE A 144 10.35 5.06 -8.61
N ASP A 145 9.21 4.47 -9.02
CA ASP A 145 7.90 4.69 -8.40
C ASP A 145 7.67 3.83 -7.12
N GLN A 146 8.62 2.95 -6.76
CA GLN A 146 8.55 2.15 -5.54
C GLN A 146 9.18 2.89 -4.36
N GLY A 147 8.40 3.12 -3.30
CA GLY A 147 8.90 3.66 -2.03
C GLY A 147 9.85 2.71 -1.30
N ILE A 148 9.82 1.40 -1.58
CA ILE A 148 10.71 0.39 -1.01
C ILE A 148 11.51 -0.30 -2.12
N ILE A 149 12.84 -0.34 -1.95
CA ILE A 149 13.77 -1.00 -2.86
C ILE A 149 14.54 -2.11 -2.15
N VAL A 150 14.92 -3.16 -2.89
CA VAL A 150 15.61 -4.32 -2.34
C VAL A 150 17.07 -4.32 -2.79
N CYS A 151 18.00 -4.41 -1.83
CA CYS A 151 19.42 -4.54 -2.14
C CYS A 151 19.70 -5.91 -2.78
N SER A 152 20.28 -5.92 -3.98
CA SER A 152 20.59 -7.16 -4.73
C SER A 152 21.64 -8.06 -4.07
N LYS A 153 22.43 -7.55 -3.11
CA LYS A 153 23.49 -8.30 -2.42
C LYS A 153 23.04 -8.92 -1.10
N CYS A 154 22.38 -8.14 -0.24
CA CYS A 154 21.98 -8.59 1.10
C CYS A 154 20.49 -8.86 1.24
N ASN A 155 19.69 -8.55 0.21
CA ASN A 155 18.23 -8.69 0.19
C ASN A 155 17.47 -7.88 1.28
N ASN A 156 18.14 -6.94 1.95
CA ASN A 156 17.45 -6.01 2.85
C ASN A 156 16.64 -4.98 2.07
N ASN A 157 15.46 -4.66 2.61
CA ASN A 157 14.62 -3.56 2.14
C ASN A 157 15.19 -2.22 2.61
N ASN A 158 15.23 -1.25 1.72
CA ASN A 158 15.59 0.14 2.01
C ASN A 158 14.43 1.04 1.55
N ASN A 159 14.24 2.18 2.21
CA ASN A 159 13.41 3.24 1.66
C ASN A 159 14.10 3.86 0.45
N ASN A 160 13.35 4.09 -0.63
CA ASN A 160 13.82 4.75 -1.83
C ASN A 160 14.06 6.24 -1.57
N PRO A 161 15.30 6.74 -1.66
CA PRO A 161 15.63 8.12 -1.29
C PRO A 161 15.08 9.19 -2.25
N PHE A 162 14.51 8.78 -3.39
CA PHE A 162 13.90 9.70 -4.35
C PHE A 162 12.39 9.89 -4.11
N LEU A 163 11.78 9.05 -3.27
CA LEU A 163 10.36 9.11 -2.89
C LEU A 163 10.15 9.32 -1.39
N CYS A 164 11.13 8.87 -0.60
CA CYS A 164 11.25 9.03 0.83
C CYS A 164 12.36 10.05 1.08
#